data_AF-A0A2U3L936-F1
#
_entry.id   AF-A0A2U3L936-F1
#
_cell.length_a   1.000
_cell.length_b   1.000
_cell.length_c   1.000
_cell.angle_alpha   90.00
_cell.angle_beta   90.00
_cell.angle_gamma   90.00
#
_symmetry.space_group_name_H-M   'P 1'
#
loop_
_entity.id
_entity.type
_entity.pdbx_description
1 polymer ?
#
loop_
_entity_poly.entity_id
_entity_poly.type
_entity_poly.pdbx_seq_one_letter_code
_entity_poly.pdbx_strand_id
1 'polypeptide(L)'
;MLKKFVVAFAVLALAVAFAGTIPGVGGNYKITLLQPSVVKGTVLKAGEYRLNVGAEKVTIVNGKDSIDVPVKIENVDKKFDSTAIRYTEEGGKAAISEIRLGGTKTKLIFNP
;
A
#
# COMPACT_ATOMS: atom_id res chain seq x y z
N MET A 1 33.19 -28.67 -37.58
CA MET A 1 32.51 -27.37 -37.79
C MET A 1 31.59 -27.04 -36.60
N LEU A 2 32.15 -26.96 -35.39
CA LEU A 2 31.40 -26.84 -34.13
C LEU A 2 31.51 -25.43 -33.54
N LYS A 3 31.13 -24.40 -34.30
CA LYS A 3 31.28 -22.98 -33.88
C LYS A 3 30.04 -22.11 -34.11
N LYS A 4 28.90 -22.67 -34.54
CA LYS A 4 27.73 -21.88 -34.93
C LYS A 4 26.47 -22.06 -34.06
N PHE A 5 26.52 -22.90 -33.02
CA PHE A 5 25.34 -23.19 -32.19
C PHE A 5 25.32 -22.51 -30.82
N VAL A 6 26.34 -21.71 -30.47
CA VAL A 6 26.43 -21.09 -29.13
C VAL A 6 25.63 -19.78 -29.02
N VAL A 7 25.14 -19.22 -30.12
CA VAL A 7 24.53 -17.87 -30.12
C VAL A 7 23.00 -17.88 -29.91
N ALA A 8 22.35 -19.05 -29.90
CA ALA A 8 20.88 -19.12 -29.80
C ALA A 8 20.31 -19.16 -28.37
N PHE A 9 21.15 -19.24 -27.32
CA PHE A 9 20.68 -19.43 -25.94
C PHE A 9 20.91 -18.23 -25.00
N ALA A 10 21.38 -17.10 -25.51
CA ALA A 10 21.73 -15.93 -24.69
C ALA A 10 20.62 -14.86 -24.56
N VAL A 11 19.43 -15.08 -25.15
CA VAL A 11 18.34 -14.06 -25.16
C VAL A 11 17.18 -14.41 -24.22
N LEU A 12 17.15 -15.59 -23.60
CA LEU A 12 16.05 -16.02 -22.71
C LEU A 12 16.46 -16.05 -21.23
N ALA A 13 17.11 -14.98 -20.74
CA ALA A 13 17.45 -14.87 -19.31
C ALA A 13 17.08 -13.52 -18.67
N LEU A 14 16.29 -12.67 -19.34
CA LEU A 14 15.87 -11.39 -18.79
C LEU A 14 14.35 -11.18 -18.86
N ALA A 15 13.58 -12.20 -18.48
CA ALA A 15 12.13 -12.10 -18.33
C ALA A 15 11.60 -12.56 -16.95
N VAL A 16 12.47 -12.65 -15.93
CA VAL A 16 12.07 -13.02 -14.56
C VAL A 16 12.32 -11.89 -13.56
N ALA A 17 11.79 -10.70 -13.83
CA ALA A 17 11.78 -9.62 -12.85
C ALA A 17 10.45 -8.84 -12.86
N PHE A 18 9.32 -9.55 -12.93
CA PHE A 18 8.01 -8.97 -12.59
C PHE A 18 7.24 -9.80 -11.56
N ALA A 19 7.96 -10.56 -10.72
CA ALA A 19 7.35 -11.32 -9.61
C ALA A 19 7.35 -10.57 -8.26
N GLY A 20 7.84 -9.32 -8.21
CA GLY A 20 8.04 -8.58 -6.96
C GLY A 20 7.21 -7.30 -6.80
N THR A 21 6.41 -6.90 -7.79
CA THR A 21 5.55 -5.72 -7.62
C THR A 21 4.32 -6.15 -6.84
N ILE A 22 4.36 -5.93 -5.52
CA ILE A 22 3.17 -5.98 -4.67
C ILE A 22 2.14 -5.03 -5.32
N PRO A 23 1.00 -5.52 -5.84
CA PRO A 23 0.04 -4.69 -6.57
C PRO A 23 -0.52 -3.62 -5.65
N GLY A 24 0.08 -2.43 -5.65
CA GLY A 24 -0.30 -1.32 -4.77
C GLY A 24 0.87 -0.56 -4.16
N VAL A 25 2.07 -1.13 -4.10
CA VAL A 25 3.30 -0.41 -3.73
C VAL A 25 3.71 0.51 -4.88
N GLY A 26 4.03 1.76 -4.56
CA GLY A 26 4.16 2.87 -5.51
C GLY A 26 2.83 3.49 -5.95
N GLY A 27 1.70 2.96 -5.44
CA GLY A 27 0.36 3.45 -5.75
C GLY A 27 -0.01 4.70 -4.95
N ASN A 28 -0.71 5.62 -5.61
CA ASN A 28 -1.25 6.83 -4.99
C ASN A 28 -2.78 6.68 -4.87
N TYR A 29 -3.29 6.62 -3.65
CA TYR A 29 -4.72 6.46 -3.37
C TYR A 29 -5.27 7.70 -2.70
N LYS A 30 -6.55 7.97 -2.91
CA LYS A 30 -7.28 9.01 -2.17
C LYS A 30 -8.19 8.33 -1.17
N ILE A 31 -8.19 8.84 0.06
CA ILE A 31 -9.10 8.43 1.11
C ILE A 31 -9.76 9.67 1.72
N THR A 32 -10.96 9.48 2.23
CA THR A 32 -11.68 10.52 2.96
C THR A 32 -11.93 10.03 4.37
N LEU A 33 -11.38 10.74 5.35
CA LEU A 33 -11.65 10.52 6.76
C LEU A 33 -12.91 11.31 7.11
N LEU A 34 -14.01 10.60 7.38
CA LEU A 34 -15.29 11.22 7.75
C LEU A 34 -15.29 11.80 9.16
N GLN A 35 -14.32 11.39 9.99
CA GLN A 35 -14.18 11.82 11.38
C GLN A 35 -12.70 11.92 11.77
N PRO A 36 -12.35 12.65 12.84
CA PRO A 36 -11.00 12.65 13.39
C PRO A 36 -10.58 11.22 13.73
N SER A 37 -9.40 10.82 13.24
CA SER A 37 -8.94 9.44 13.29
C SER A 37 -7.50 9.36 13.77
N VAL A 38 -7.22 8.44 14.70
CA VAL A 38 -5.87 8.25 15.25
C VAL A 38 -5.08 7.29 14.36
N VAL A 39 -3.84 7.65 14.06
CA VAL A 39 -2.89 6.83 13.32
C VAL A 39 -1.57 6.85 14.05
N LYS A 40 -1.17 5.71 14.65
CA LYS A 40 0.06 5.56 15.46
C LYS A 40 0.27 6.71 16.46
N GLY A 41 -0.76 7.02 17.23
CA GLY A 41 -0.75 8.09 18.24
C GLY A 41 -0.90 9.52 17.67
N THR A 42 -0.87 9.71 16.36
CA THR A 42 -1.13 11.01 15.73
C THR A 42 -2.61 11.14 15.40
N VAL A 43 -3.24 12.23 15.84
CA VAL A 43 -4.65 12.52 15.51
C VAL A 43 -4.71 13.22 14.15
N LEU A 44 -5.29 12.54 13.15
CA LEU A 44 -5.64 13.12 11.87
C LEU A 44 -7.03 13.77 11.96
N LYS A 45 -7.21 14.91 11.30
CA LYS A 45 -8.51 15.58 11.22
C LYS A 45 -9.41 14.87 10.20
N ALA A 46 -10.71 15.09 10.29
CA ALA A 46 -11.61 14.72 9.20
C ALA A 46 -11.24 15.51 7.93
N GLY A 47 -11.25 14.86 6.76
CA GLY A 47 -10.86 15.48 5.50
C GLY A 47 -10.36 14.50 4.46
N GLU A 48 -9.91 15.05 3.33
CA GLU A 48 -9.31 14.28 2.24
C GLU A 48 -7.80 14.11 2.46
N TYR A 49 -7.32 12.89 2.23
CA TYR A 49 -5.92 12.54 2.34
C TYR A 49 -5.48 11.74 1.13
N ARG A 50 -4.21 11.92 0.75
CA ARG A 50 -3.54 11.09 -0.25
C ARG A 50 -2.65 10.09 0.45
N LEU A 51 -2.77 8.82 0.08
CA LEU A 51 -1.88 7.75 0.54
C LEU A 51 -0.89 7.46 -0.57
N ASN A 52 0.39 7.65 -0.28
CA ASN A 52 1.47 7.15 -1.12
C ASN A 52 2.00 5.87 -0.46
N VAL A 53 1.80 4.73 -1.11
CA VAL A 53 2.13 3.43 -0.54
C VAL A 53 3.59 3.09 -0.89
N GLY A 54 4.46 3.08 0.11
CA GLY A 54 5.83 2.59 -0.01
C GLY A 54 5.92 1.08 0.22
N ALA A 55 7.14 0.55 0.33
CA ALA A 55 7.37 -0.89 0.57
C ALA A 55 7.05 -1.33 2.01
N GLU A 56 7.32 -0.46 3.00
CA GLU A 56 7.18 -0.76 4.45
C GLU A 56 6.42 0.31 5.23
N LYS A 57 6.12 1.43 4.57
CA LYS A 57 5.44 2.58 5.16
C LYS A 57 4.48 3.19 4.16
N VAL A 58 3.46 3.86 4.68
CA VAL A 58 2.57 4.71 3.89
C VAL A 58 2.86 6.15 4.26
N THR A 59 2.98 7.01 3.26
CA THR A 59 3.01 8.45 3.48
C THR A 59 1.60 8.99 3.30
N ILE A 60 1.02 9.51 4.38
CA ILE A 60 -0.29 10.16 4.37
C ILE A 60 -0.05 11.65 4.15
N VAL A 61 -0.56 12.19 3.05
CA VAL A 61 -0.38 13.58 2.64
C VAL A 61 -1.70 14.35 2.73
N ASN A 62 -1.68 15.51 3.36
CA ASN A 62 -2.76 16.49 3.43
C ASN A 62 -2.23 17.86 2.99
N GLY A 63 -2.43 18.20 1.72
CA GLY A 63 -1.92 19.45 1.15
C GLY A 63 -0.39 19.52 1.23
N LYS A 64 0.14 20.35 2.12
CA LYS A 64 1.58 20.52 2.36
C LYS A 64 2.12 19.63 3.47
N ASP A 65 1.25 19.10 4.31
CA ASP A 65 1.63 18.25 5.43
C ASP A 65 1.73 16.80 4.97
N SER A 66 2.75 16.08 5.41
CA SER A 66 2.89 14.66 5.16
C SER A 66 3.41 13.95 6.39
N ILE A 67 2.83 12.80 6.70
CA ILE A 67 3.27 11.92 7.79
C ILE A 67 3.60 10.54 7.24
N ASP A 68 4.78 10.06 7.59
CA ASP A 68 5.20 8.69 7.30
C ASP A 68 4.73 7.77 8.43
N VAL A 69 3.95 6.76 8.05
CA VAL A 69 3.39 5.79 8.99
C VAL A 69 3.88 4.40 8.61
N PRO A 70 4.67 3.73 9.45
CA PRO A 70 5.05 2.35 9.21
C PRO A 70 3.81 1.46 9.22
N VAL A 71 3.62 0.64 8.19
CA VAL A 71 2.47 -0.25 8.04
C VAL A 71 2.93 -1.63 7.60
N LYS A 72 2.21 -2.66 8.03
CA LYS A 72 2.40 -4.01 7.48
C LYS A 72 1.55 -4.14 6.22
N ILE A 73 2.19 -4.42 5.10
CA ILE A 73 1.51 -4.62 3.81
C ILE A 73 1.21 -6.11 3.66
N GLU A 74 -0.06 -6.46 3.51
CA GLU A 74 -0.50 -7.83 3.31
C GLU A 74 -1.33 -7.95 2.04
N ASN A 75 -1.18 -9.07 1.34
CA ASN A 75 -2.05 -9.44 0.23
C ASN A 75 -3.05 -10.49 0.68
N VAL A 76 -4.27 -10.37 0.18
CA VAL A 76 -5.34 -11.36 0.35
C VAL A 76 -5.63 -12.06 -0.98
N ASP A 77 -6.39 -13.16 -0.94
CA ASP A 77 -6.68 -13.94 -2.15
C ASP A 77 -7.61 -13.19 -3.12
N LYS A 78 -8.57 -12.44 -2.57
CA LYS A 78 -9.59 -11.70 -3.31
C LYS A 78 -9.23 -10.22 -3.47
N LYS A 79 -9.43 -9.69 -4.68
CA LYS A 79 -9.28 -8.26 -4.96
C LYS A 79 -10.37 -7.45 -4.25
N PHE A 80 -10.00 -6.27 -3.73
CA PHE A 80 -10.94 -5.31 -3.18
C PHE A 80 -11.59 -4.49 -4.31
N ASP A 81 -12.92 -4.40 -4.29
CA ASP A 81 -13.69 -3.65 -5.28
C ASP A 81 -13.61 -2.13 -5.04
N SER A 82 -13.44 -1.73 -3.78
CA SER A 82 -13.35 -0.33 -3.36
C SER A 82 -12.32 -0.13 -2.25
N THR A 83 -11.83 1.11 -2.12
CA THR A 83 -10.96 1.49 -1.02
C THR A 83 -11.79 1.68 0.23
N ALA A 84 -11.41 1.02 1.31
CA ALA A 84 -12.16 1.06 2.58
C ALA A 84 -11.20 1.25 3.76
N ILE A 85 -11.62 2.07 4.72
CA ILE A 85 -10.91 2.32 5.97
C ILE A 85 -11.62 1.57 7.07
N ARG A 86 -10.88 0.75 7.81
CA ARG A 86 -11.38 0.08 9.01
C ARG A 86 -10.86 0.81 10.23
N TYR A 87 -11.80 1.10 11.12
CA TYR A 87 -11.50 1.71 12.41
C TYR A 87 -11.57 0.65 13.51
N THR A 88 -10.73 0.83 14.51
CA THR A 88 -10.83 0.22 15.83
C THR A 88 -11.01 1.33 16.86
N GLU A 89 -11.46 0.97 18.05
CA GLU A 89 -11.52 1.93 19.15
C GLU A 89 -10.24 1.82 19.98
N GLU A 90 -9.54 2.95 20.17
CA GLU A 90 -8.33 3.04 20.99
C GLU A 90 -8.50 4.23 21.94
N GLY A 91 -8.65 3.96 23.24
CA GLY A 91 -8.83 5.00 24.26
C GLY A 91 -10.06 5.89 24.04
N GLY A 92 -11.16 5.33 23.53
CA GLY A 92 -12.41 6.06 23.23
C GLY A 92 -12.35 6.91 21.95
N LYS A 93 -11.33 6.74 21.11
CA LYS A 93 -11.17 7.44 19.82
C LYS A 93 -11.14 6.42 18.68
N ALA A 94 -11.65 6.83 17.52
CA ALA A 94 -11.54 6.03 16.30
C ALA A 94 -10.08 6.00 15.83
N ALA A 95 -9.43 4.84 15.89
CA ALA A 95 -8.09 4.60 15.39
C ALA A 95 -8.13 3.80 14.08
N ILE A 96 -7.30 4.17 13.11
CA ILE A 96 -7.22 3.42 11.84
C ILE A 96 -6.44 2.14 12.10
N SER A 97 -7.08 0.99 11.89
CA SER A 97 -6.43 -0.32 12.04
C SER A 97 -5.99 -0.89 10.69
N GLU A 98 -6.81 -0.73 9.66
CA GLU A 98 -6.57 -1.32 8.34
C GLU A 98 -7.10 -0.40 7.23
N ILE A 99 -6.37 -0.30 6.12
CA ILE A 99 -6.85 0.31 4.88
C ILE A 99 -6.76 -0.71 3.76
N ARG A 100 -7.90 -0.99 3.13
CA ARG A 100 -8.00 -1.86 1.95
C ARG A 100 -7.90 -1.01 0.71
N LEU A 101 -7.01 -1.39 -0.20
CA LEU A 101 -6.78 -0.64 -1.43
C LEU A 101 -7.68 -1.19 -2.55
N GLY A 102 -8.65 -0.37 -2.96
CA GLY A 102 -9.56 -0.72 -4.05
C GLY A 102 -8.81 -0.89 -5.36
N GLY A 103 -9.23 -1.85 -6.18
CA GLY A 103 -8.54 -2.18 -7.42
C GLY A 103 -7.41 -3.20 -7.25
N THR A 104 -6.96 -3.45 -6.02
CA THR A 104 -5.84 -4.36 -5.70
C THR A 104 -6.22 -5.43 -4.68
N LYS A 105 -5.28 -6.34 -4.39
CA LYS A 105 -5.41 -7.38 -3.36
C LYS A 105 -4.77 -6.96 -2.03
N THR A 106 -4.37 -5.70 -1.91
CA THR A 106 -3.49 -5.23 -0.84
C THR A 106 -4.27 -4.54 0.26
N LYS A 107 -3.96 -4.90 1.51
CA LYS A 107 -4.39 -4.19 2.71
C LYS A 107 -3.16 -3.69 3.48
N LEU A 108 -3.30 -2.52 4.07
CA LEU A 108 -2.30 -1.86 4.89
C LEU A 108 -2.75 -1.96 6.33
N ILE A 109 -1.95 -2.59 7.18
CA ILE A 109 -2.25 -2.77 8.61
C ILE A 109 -1.41 -1.77 9.40
N PHE A 110 -2.09 -0.90 10.15
CA PHE A 110 -1.51 0.20 10.90
C PHE A 110 -1.19 -0.18 12.35
N ASN A 111 -1.85 -1.22 12.86
CA ASN A 111 -1.63 -1.80 14.19
C ASN A 111 -1.25 -3.29 14.04
N PRO A 112 0.04 -3.61 13.80
CA PRO A 112 0.51 -4.99 13.70
C PRO A 112 0.52 -5.73 15.04
#